data_AF-A0A1A9I4A2-F1
#
_entry.id   AF-A0A1A9I4A2-F1
#
_cell.length_a   1.000
_cell.length_b   1.000
_cell.length_c   1.000
_cell.angle_alpha   90.00
_cell.angle_beta   90.00
_cell.angle_gamma   90.00
#
_symmetry.space_group_name_H-M   'P 1'
#
loop_
_entity.id
_entity.type
_entity.pdbx_description
1 polymer ?
#
loop_
_entity_poly.entity_id
_entity_poly.type
_entity_poly.pdbx_seq_one_letter_code
_entity_poly.pdbx_strand_id
1 'polypeptide(L)' 'MNAKKHLRLKTWLEKYPASCVNAHLRQLLSNYIDNRPGDVVQAELVMDVIAVTELLELLEILVLKRHKKRSKPVNIG' A
#
# COMPACT_ATOMS: atom_id res chain seq x y z
N MET A 1 -5.56 -18.42 -3.82
CA MET A 1 -4.32 -17.67 -3.48
C MET A 1 -3.48 -18.53 -2.54
N ASN A 2 -2.23 -18.88 -2.90
CA ASN A 2 -1.39 -19.83 -2.14
C ASN A 2 -0.95 -19.22 -0.79
N ALA A 3 -1.01 -19.98 0.30
CA ALA A 3 -0.57 -19.56 1.65
C ALA A 3 0.86 -18.98 1.68
N LYS A 4 1.77 -19.49 0.84
CA LYS A 4 3.13 -18.96 0.68
C LYS A 4 3.13 -17.52 0.15
N LYS A 5 2.21 -17.16 -0.76
CA LYS A 5 2.07 -15.79 -1.30
C LYS A 5 1.56 -14.82 -0.23
N HIS A 6 0.61 -15.25 0.59
CA HIS A 6 0.11 -14.45 1.73
C HIS A 6 1.21 -14.16 2.75
N LEU A 7 2.03 -15.16 3.11
CA LEU A 7 3.12 -14.96 4.07
C LEU A 7 4.16 -13.98 3.55
N ARG A 8 4.58 -14.12 2.28
CA ARG A 8 5.52 -13.18 1.64
C ARG A 8 4.98 -11.76 1.60
N LEU A 9 3.70 -11.58 1.24
CA LEU A 9 3.07 -10.28 1.18
C LEU A 9 2.95 -9.64 2.58
N LYS A 10 2.59 -10.41 3.61
CA LYS A 10 2.56 -9.92 5.00
C LYS A 10 3.93 -9.43 5.46
N THR A 11 4.97 -10.25 5.29
CA THR A 11 6.34 -9.87 5.64
C THR A 11 6.81 -8.64 4.87
N TRP A 12 6.42 -8.52 3.60
CA TRP A 12 6.75 -7.35 2.81
C TRP A 12 6.07 -6.08 3.35
N LEU A 13 4.77 -6.15 3.65
CA LEU A 13 4.01 -5.02 4.21
C LEU A 13 4.48 -4.63 5.63
N GLU A 14 4.94 -5.58 6.43
CA GLU A 14 5.56 -5.28 7.74
C GLU A 14 6.88 -4.51 7.58
N LYS A 15 7.65 -4.79 6.53
CA LYS A 15 8.91 -4.09 6.23
C LYS A 15 8.68 -2.74 5.52
N TYR A 16 7.65 -2.66 4.70
CA TYR A 16 7.28 -1.50 3.89
C TYR A 16 5.80 -1.18 4.10
N PRO A 17 5.45 -0.49 5.20
CA PRO A 17 4.08 -0.12 5.47
C PRO A 17 3.50 0.70 4.31
N ALA A 18 2.22 0.47 3.99
CA ALA A 18 1.56 1.17 2.89
C ALA A 18 1.63 2.70 3.07
N SER A 19 1.49 3.18 4.31
CA SER A 19 1.63 4.61 4.64
C SER A 19 2.99 5.18 4.25
N CYS A 20 4.08 4.46 4.48
CA CYS A 20 5.43 4.88 4.12
C CYS A 20 5.63 4.90 2.60
N VAL A 21 5.20 3.85 1.91
CA VAL A 21 5.31 3.75 0.45
C VAL A 21 4.47 4.84 -0.22
N ASN A 22 3.24 5.06 0.26
CA ASN A 22 2.33 6.08 -0.26
C ASN A 22 2.87 7.50 -0.05
N ALA A 23 3.44 7.80 1.12
CA ALA A 23 4.06 9.08 1.38
C ALA A 23 5.22 9.34 0.41
N HIS A 24 6.07 8.34 0.17
CA HIS A 24 7.17 8.46 -0.76
C HIS A 24 6.72 8.65 -2.21
N LEU A 25 5.70 7.90 -2.66
CA LEU A 25 5.12 8.07 -4.00
C LEU A 25 4.55 9.48 -4.20
N ARG A 26 3.85 10.04 -3.20
CA ARG A 26 3.32 11.41 -3.25
C ARG A 26 4.43 12.44 -3.33
N GLN A 27 5.53 12.26 -2.59
CA GLN A 27 6.69 13.13 -2.68
C GLN A 27 7.34 13.08 -4.07
N LEU A 28 7.54 11.88 -4.63
CA LEU A 28 8.08 11.72 -5.98
C LEU A 28 7.18 12.38 -7.04
N LEU A 29 5.86 12.23 -6.91
CA LEU A 29 4.90 12.87 -7.81
C LEU A 29 4.94 14.39 -7.69
N SER A 30 4.99 14.94 -6.47
CA SER A 30 5.14 16.38 -6.24
C SER A 30 6.42 16.90 -6.90
N ASN A 31 7.56 16.25 -6.63
CA ASN A 31 8.84 16.63 -7.23
C ASN A 31 8.81 16.54 -8.76
N TYR A 32 8.13 15.54 -9.33
CA TYR A 32 7.98 15.42 -10.78
C TYR A 32 7.21 16.61 -11.37
N ILE A 33 6.10 17.00 -10.73
CA ILE A 33 5.27 18.13 -11.14
C ILE A 33 6.05 19.44 -11.01
N ASP A 34 6.71 19.65 -9.87
CA ASP A 34 7.45 20.88 -9.57
C ASP A 34 8.64 21.10 -10.53
N ASN A 35 9.28 20.01 -10.98
CA ASN A 35 10.42 20.07 -11.91
C ASN A 35 10.01 20.16 -13.39
N ARG A 36 8.71 20.10 -13.71
CA ARG A 36 8.20 20.22 -15.08
C ARG A 36 7.11 21.30 -15.22
N PRO A 37 7.39 22.55 -14.84
CA PRO A 37 6.42 23.63 -14.98
C PRO A 37 6.20 23.94 -16.47
N GLY A 38 4.98 23.70 -16.95
CA GLY A 38 4.57 24.00 -18.33
C GLY A 38 4.46 22.79 -19.27
N ASP A 39 5.00 21.63 -18.87
CA ASP A 39 4.63 20.37 -19.52
C ASP A 39 3.24 19.96 -19.02
N VAL A 40 2.44 19.37 -19.90
CA VAL A 40 1.21 18.70 -19.50
C VAL A 40 1.62 17.50 -18.65
N VAL A 41 1.57 17.66 -17.32
CA VAL A 41 1.61 16.54 -16.38
C VAL A 41 0.59 15.54 -16.87
N GLN A 42 1.05 14.33 -17.22
CA GLN A 42 0.18 13.30 -17.75
C GLN A 42 -0.85 12.98 -16.66
N ALA A 43 -2.12 13.35 -16.90
CA ALA A 43 -3.20 13.11 -15.95
C ALA A 43 -3.30 11.62 -15.58
N GLU A 44 -2.99 10.75 -16.53
CA GLU A 44 -2.89 9.30 -16.33
C GLU A 44 -1.88 8.92 -15.24
N LEU A 45 -0.69 9.54 -15.21
CA LEU A 45 0.31 9.27 -14.17
C LEU A 45 -0.19 9.63 -12.77
N VAL A 46 -0.89 10.76 -12.64
CA VAL A 46 -1.48 11.18 -11.35
C VAL A 46 -2.53 10.16 -10.90
N MET A 47 -3.40 9.74 -11.82
CA MET A 47 -4.43 8.75 -11.55
C MET A 47 -3.86 7.37 -11.20
N ASP A 48 -2.79 6.94 -11.88
CA ASP A 48 -2.10 5.69 -11.60
C ASP A 48 -1.47 5.71 -10.21
N VAL A 49 -0.82 6.82 -9.83
CA VAL A 49 -0.26 6.97 -8.48
C VAL A 49 -1.37 6.90 -7.43
N ILE A 50 -2.51 7.54 -7.64
CA ILE A 50 -3.66 7.46 -6.74
C ILE A 50 -4.14 6.01 -6.62
N ALA A 51 -4.38 5.33 -7.75
CA ALA A 51 -4.86 3.95 -7.77
C ALA A 51 -3.90 2.99 -7.04
N VAL A 52 -2.59 3.14 -7.25
CA VAL A 52 -1.57 2.34 -6.53
C VAL A 52 -1.61 2.61 -5.03
N THR A 53 -1.75 3.86 -4.61
CA THR A 53 -1.82 4.19 -3.17
C THR A 53 -3.06 3.60 -2.49
N GLU A 54 -4.21 3.64 -3.14
CA GLU A 54 -5.45 3.04 -2.64
C GLU A 54 -5.35 1.50 -2.57
N LEU A 55 -4.78 0.88 -3.60
CA LEU A 55 -4.56 -0.57 -3.63
C LEU A 55 -3.62 -1.03 -2.51
N LEU A 56 -2.55 -0.28 -2.23
CA LEU A 56 -1.63 -0.60 -1.15
C LEU A 56 -2.29 -0.51 0.23
N GLU A 57 -3.09 0.53 0.47
CA GLU A 57 -3.86 0.67 1.72
C GLU A 57 -4.86 -0.47 1.89
N LEU A 58 -5.60 -0.82 0.84
CA LEU A 58 -6.53 -1.95 0.86
C LEU A 58 -5.81 -3.28 1.12
N LEU A 59 -4.67 -3.51 0.48
CA LEU A 59 -3.86 -4.71 0.68
C LEU A 59 -3.36 -4.82 2.13
N GLU A 60 -2.86 -3.72 2.70
CA GLU A 60 -2.40 -3.69 4.09
C GLU A 60 -3.54 -3.99 5.07
N ILE A 61 -4.69 -3.34 4.88
CA ILE A 61 -5.90 -3.60 5.67
C ILE A 61 -6.31 -5.08 5.58
N LEU A 62 -6.39 -5.64 4.37
CA LEU A 62 -6.83 -7.01 4.13
C LEU A 62 -5.85 -8.04 4.69
N VAL A 63 -4.54 -7.79 4.60
CA VAL A 63 -3.52 -8.73 5.08
C VAL A 63 -3.37 -8.64 6.60
N LEU A 64 -3.31 -7.45 7.17
CA LEU A 64 -3.10 -7.27 8.62
C LEU A 64 -4.38 -7.53 9.43
N LYS A 65 -5.58 -7.06 9.00
CA LYS A 65 -6.84 -7.34 9.75
C LYS A 65 -7.23 -8.81 9.73
N ARG A 66 -6.92 -9.55 8.65
CA ARG A 66 -7.24 -10.98 8.53
C ARG A 66 -6.42 -11.85 9.48
N HIS A 67 -5.22 -11.41 9.86
CA HIS A 67 -4.41 -12.09 10.89
C HIS A 67 -4.81 -11.70 12.32
N LYS A 68 -5.24 -10.46 12.56
CA LYS A 68 -5.68 -10.02 13.90
C LYS A 68 -6.93 -10.80 14.38
N LYS A 69 -7.86 -11.15 13.48
CA LYS A 69 -9.03 -12.01 13.80
C LYS A 69 -8.67 -13.46 14.15
N ARG A 70 -7.55 -13.98 13.64
CA ARG A 70 -7.15 -15.39 13.85
C ARG A 70 -6.43 -15.62 15.18
N SER A 71 -6.18 -14.55 15.94
CA SER A 71 -5.36 -14.56 17.16
C SER A 71 -6.19 -14.50 18.44
N LYS A 72 -7.53 -14.62 18.39
CA LYS A 72 -8.33 -14.79 19.61
C LYS A 72 -8.21 -16.25 20.05
N PRO A 73 -7.57 -16.56 21.22
CA PRO A 73 -7.66 -17.89 21.77
C PRO A 73 -9.13 -18.15 22.12
N VAL A 74 -9.64 -19.31 21.71
CA VAL A 74 -10.88 -19.85 22.23
C VAL A 74 -10.61 -20.12 23.71
N ASN A 75 -11.15 -19.28 24.58
CA ASN A 75 -11.16 -19.54 26.01
C ASN A 75 -12.22 -20.61 26.24
N ILE A 76 -11.78 -21.87 26.41
CA ILE A 76 -12.64 -22.94 26.91
C ILE A 76 -12.55 -22.82 28.44
N GLY A 77 -13.52 -22.12 29.02
CA GLY A 77 -13.77 -22.07 30.46
C GLY A 77 -15.21 -22.46 30.71
#